data_AF-A0A1F5WSK1-F1
#
_entry.id   AF-A0A1F5WSK1-F1
#
_cell.length_a   1.000
_cell.length_b   1.000
_cell.length_c   1.000
_cell.angle_alpha   90.00
_cell.angle_beta   90.00
_cell.angle_gamma   90.00
#
_symmetry.space_group_name_H-M   'P 1'
#
loop_
_entity.id
_entity.type
_entity.pdbx_description
1 polymer ?
#
loop_
_entity_poly.entity_id
_entity_poly.type
_entity_poly.pdbx_seq_one_letter_code
_entity_poly.pdbx_strand_id
1 'polypeptide(L)'
;MEYQPEPFLRDSWNRDNDMGLGREDQENSAHKIFRQIELDASRDKELLKYFEAAKKSIQRYKLVIQREKEAREGGLSAKEIEERNQIRRKTHDRMVDDLNLLSRQFQQKGVDNSWRRDLGQTNEQIGRWAERLDNI
;
A
#
# COMPACT_ATOMS: atom_id res chain seq x y z
N MET A 1 -45.69 -12.04 21.66
CA MET A 1 -44.51 -12.83 22.03
C MET A 1 -43.31 -12.09 21.48
N GLU A 2 -42.54 -11.45 22.36
CA GLU A 2 -41.27 -10.81 21.97
C GLU A 2 -40.22 -11.90 21.75
N TYR A 3 -39.60 -11.87 20.58
CA TYR A 3 -38.49 -12.76 20.24
C TYR A 3 -37.25 -12.32 21.03
N GLN A 4 -36.77 -13.17 21.94
CA GLN A 4 -35.46 -12.99 22.56
C GLN A 4 -34.43 -13.80 21.77
N PRO A 5 -33.45 -13.15 21.12
CA PRO A 5 -32.43 -13.85 20.35
C PRO A 5 -31.50 -14.67 21.26
N GLU A 6 -31.10 -15.83 20.76
CA GLU A 6 -30.22 -16.80 21.39
C GLU A 6 -28.86 -16.21 21.84
N PRO A 7 -28.27 -16.65 22.98
CA PRO A 7 -27.07 -16.05 23.59
C PRO A 7 -25.85 -15.95 22.66
N PHE A 8 -25.66 -16.93 21.77
CA PHE A 8 -24.51 -16.93 20.84
C PHE A 8 -24.59 -15.83 19.77
N LEU A 9 -25.80 -15.29 19.52
CA LEU A 9 -25.98 -14.15 18.61
C LEU A 9 -25.68 -12.81 19.30
N ARG A 10 -25.70 -12.73 20.63
CA ARG A 10 -25.27 -11.52 21.35
C ARG A 10 -23.77 -11.30 21.25
N ASP A 11 -22.97 -12.37 21.33
CA ASP A 11 -21.51 -12.27 21.25
C ASP A 11 -21.02 -11.90 19.84
N SER A 12 -21.80 -12.22 18.81
CA SER A 12 -21.53 -11.80 17.43
C SER A 12 -21.77 -10.29 17.22
N TRP A 13 -22.73 -9.69 17.92
CA TRP A 13 -23.10 -8.28 17.76
C TRP A 13 -22.31 -7.35 18.68
N ASN A 14 -21.84 -7.83 19.83
CA ASN A 14 -21.00 -7.06 20.73
C ASN A 14 -19.51 -7.04 20.32
N ARG A 15 -19.05 -7.96 19.46
CA ARG A 15 -17.67 -7.90 18.92
C ARG A 15 -17.48 -6.83 17.85
N ASP A 16 -18.53 -6.43 17.13
CA ASP A 16 -18.42 -5.39 16.10
C ASP A 16 -18.30 -3.97 16.70
N ASN A 17 -18.62 -3.79 17.99
CA ASN A 17 -18.50 -2.51 18.68
C ASN A 17 -17.22 -2.36 19.54
N ASP A 18 -16.36 -3.38 19.61
CA ASP A 18 -15.14 -3.40 20.46
C ASP A 18 -13.86 -3.65 19.66
N MET A 19 -13.78 -3.12 18.43
CA MET A 19 -12.57 -3.15 17.60
C MET A 19 -12.02 -1.74 17.38
N GLY A 20 -11.85 -1.01 18.47
CA GLY A 20 -11.02 0.20 18.56
C GLY A 20 -9.51 -0.05 18.40
N LEU A 21 -9.10 -1.14 17.73
CA LEU A 21 -7.71 -1.60 17.56
C LEU A 21 -7.31 -1.87 16.09
N GLY A 22 -8.17 -1.56 15.11
CA GLY A 22 -7.94 -1.96 13.72
C GLY A 22 -6.96 -1.10 12.90
N ARG A 23 -6.63 0.11 13.35
CA ARG A 23 -5.80 1.07 12.57
C ARG A 23 -4.32 1.11 12.97
N GLU A 24 -4.02 1.03 14.27
CA GLU A 24 -2.64 1.15 14.76
C GLU A 24 -1.71 0.01 14.35
N ASP A 25 -2.23 -1.18 14.02
CA ASP A 25 -1.42 -2.35 13.67
C ASP A 25 -1.08 -2.43 12.17
N GLN A 26 -1.96 -1.92 11.29
CA GLN A 26 -1.80 -2.06 9.83
C GLN A 26 -0.87 -1.02 9.22
N GLU A 27 -0.94 0.24 9.66
CA GLU A 27 -0.01 1.30 9.22
C GLU A 27 1.40 1.02 9.72
N ASN A 28 1.54 0.56 10.98
CA ASN A 28 2.81 0.08 11.51
C ASN A 28 3.39 -1.07 10.69
N SER A 29 2.55 -2.00 10.22
CA SER A 29 2.98 -3.11 9.36
C SER A 29 3.50 -2.63 8.00
N ALA A 30 2.84 -1.67 7.34
CA ALA A 30 3.28 -1.16 6.04
C ALA A 30 4.67 -0.49 6.14
N HIS A 31 4.85 0.37 7.15
CA HIS A 31 6.14 1.03 7.43
C HIS A 31 7.23 0.06 7.86
N LYS A 32 6.87 -1.01 8.59
CA LYS A 32 7.81 -2.06 8.97
C LYS A 32 8.38 -2.76 7.74
N ILE A 33 7.53 -3.13 6.78
CA ILE A 33 7.98 -3.73 5.52
C ILE A 33 8.86 -2.75 4.75
N PHE A 34 8.44 -1.50 4.60
CA PHE A 34 9.22 -0.47 3.90
C PHE A 34 10.62 -0.29 4.51
N ARG A 35 10.70 -0.13 5.84
CA ARG A 35 11.98 0.00 6.56
C ARG A 35 12.85 -1.24 6.46
N GLN A 36 12.26 -2.44 6.45
CA GLN A 36 13.02 -3.66 6.25
C GLN A 36 13.68 -3.70 4.87
N ILE A 37 12.93 -3.35 3.81
CA ILE A 37 13.46 -3.26 2.46
C ILE A 37 14.60 -2.24 2.39
N GLU A 38 14.42 -1.06 3.00
CA GLU A 38 15.44 0.00 3.05
C GLU A 38 16.72 -0.47 3.75
N LEU A 39 16.58 -1.11 4.92
CA LEU A 39 17.70 -1.64 5.69
C LEU A 39 18.47 -2.70 4.90
N ASP A 40 17.77 -3.63 4.27
CA ASP A 40 18.42 -4.71 3.51
C ASP A 40 19.08 -4.18 2.23
N ALA A 41 18.42 -3.24 1.52
CA ALA A 41 18.97 -2.60 0.35
C ALA A 41 20.19 -1.71 0.68
N SER A 42 20.21 -1.07 1.85
CA SER A 42 21.31 -0.16 2.25
C SER A 42 22.66 -0.86 2.41
N ARG A 43 22.65 -2.19 2.58
CA ARG A 43 23.84 -3.03 2.72
C ARG A 43 24.56 -3.28 1.39
N ASP A 44 23.90 -3.01 0.26
CA ASP A 44 24.45 -3.17 -1.08
C ASP A 44 24.19 -1.92 -1.92
N LYS A 45 25.25 -1.25 -2.39
CA LYS A 45 25.13 0.02 -3.14
C LYS A 45 24.32 -0.10 -4.42
N GLU A 46 24.27 -1.28 -5.04
CA GLU A 46 23.48 -1.52 -6.24
C GLU A 46 22.01 -1.70 -5.88
N LEU A 47 21.69 -2.50 -4.86
CA LEU A 47 20.32 -2.63 -4.35
C LEU A 47 19.76 -1.28 -3.90
N LEU A 48 20.57 -0.46 -3.23
CA LEU A 48 20.18 0.87 -2.79
C LEU A 48 19.72 1.75 -3.96
N LYS A 49 20.35 1.66 -5.14
CA LYS A 49 19.92 2.43 -6.33
C LYS A 49 18.53 2.01 -6.79
N TYR A 50 18.24 0.71 -6.80
CA TYR A 50 16.92 0.19 -7.17
C TYR A 50 15.87 0.54 -6.11
N PHE A 51 16.25 0.50 -4.83
CA PHE A 51 15.38 0.92 -3.74
C PHE A 51 15.01 2.39 -3.86
N GLU A 52 15.99 3.28 -4.09
CA GLU A 52 15.73 4.71 -4.28
C GLU A 52 14.84 5.00 -5.49
N ALA A 53 14.98 4.22 -6.58
CA ALA A 53 14.08 4.32 -7.72
C ALA A 53 12.64 3.91 -7.36
N ALA A 54 12.47 2.79 -6.64
CA ALA A 54 11.17 2.33 -6.17
C ALA A 54 10.55 3.29 -5.15
N LYS A 55 11.34 3.83 -4.22
CA LYS A 55 10.90 4.85 -3.25
C LYS A 55 10.35 6.08 -3.95
N LYS A 56 11.05 6.59 -4.97
CA LYS A 56 10.58 7.72 -5.78
C LYS A 56 9.28 7.42 -6.52
N SER A 57 9.09 6.20 -7.05
CA SER A 57 7.85 5.84 -7.74
C SER A 57 6.67 5.68 -6.77
N ILE A 58 6.91 5.15 -5.56
CA ILE A 58 5.91 5.13 -4.48
C ILE A 58 5.50 6.57 -4.10
N GLN A 59 6.46 7.46 -3.83
CA GLN A 59 6.18 8.86 -3.50
C GLN A 59 5.36 9.56 -4.59
N ARG A 60 5.67 9.33 -5.86
CA ARG A 60 4.90 9.86 -7.00
C ARG A 60 3.48 9.32 -7.02
N TYR A 61 3.30 8.02 -6.81
CA TYR A 61 1.97 7.40 -6.77
C TYR A 61 1.13 7.99 -5.64
N LYS A 62 1.70 8.12 -4.44
CA LYS A 62 1.04 8.78 -3.31
C LYS A 62 0.60 10.21 -3.63
N LEU A 63 1.47 11.01 -4.26
CA LEU A 63 1.15 12.38 -4.65
C LEU A 63 -0.02 12.44 -5.64
N VAL A 64 -0.07 11.50 -6.61
CA VAL A 64 -1.18 11.42 -7.57
C VAL A 64 -2.49 11.10 -6.87
N ILE A 65 -2.49 10.15 -5.93
CA ILE A 65 -3.69 9.79 -5.15
C ILE A 65 -4.17 10.97 -4.30
N GLN A 66 -3.26 11.66 -3.62
CA GLN A 66 -3.60 12.83 -2.81
C GLN A 66 -4.25 13.93 -3.67
N ARG A 67 -3.62 14.28 -4.79
CA ARG A 67 -4.15 15.28 -5.74
C ARG A 67 -5.48 14.87 -6.36
N GLU A 68 -5.75 13.57 -6.47
CA GLU A 68 -7.03 13.08 -6.93
C GLU A 68 -8.12 13.25 -5.88
N LYS A 69 -7.82 12.95 -4.61
CA LYS A 69 -8.74 13.19 -3.49
C LYS A 69 -9.13 14.67 -3.41
N GLU A 70 -8.14 15.56 -3.40
CA GLU A 70 -8.33 17.03 -3.39
C GLU A 70 -9.17 17.51 -4.59
N ALA A 71 -8.92 16.97 -5.79
CA ALA A 71 -9.62 17.43 -6.98
C ALA A 71 -11.08 16.96 -7.04
N ARG A 72 -11.40 15.76 -6.52
CA ARG A 72 -12.79 15.27 -6.46
C ARG A 72 -13.69 16.15 -5.60
N GLU A 73 -13.14 16.75 -4.55
CA GLU A 73 -13.84 17.73 -3.70
C GLU A 73 -14.17 19.03 -4.47
N GLY A 74 -13.42 19.34 -5.53
CA GLY A 74 -13.60 20.53 -6.37
C GLY A 74 -14.60 20.41 -7.52
N GLY A 75 -15.30 19.28 -7.69
CA GLY A 75 -16.36 19.13 -8.69
C GLY A 75 -15.88 19.00 -10.14
N LEU A 76 -15.07 17.98 -10.43
CA LEU A 76 -14.52 17.71 -11.77
C LEU A 76 -15.57 17.21 -12.79
N SER A 77 -15.32 17.51 -14.07
CA SER A 77 -16.04 16.89 -15.19
C SER A 77 -15.65 15.42 -15.39
N ALA A 78 -16.50 14.66 -16.10
CA ALA A 78 -16.23 13.25 -16.42
C ALA A 78 -14.91 13.06 -17.21
N LYS A 79 -14.56 14.00 -18.10
CA LYS A 79 -13.32 13.95 -18.88
C LYS A 79 -12.08 14.12 -17.99
N GLU A 80 -12.13 15.08 -17.06
CA GLU A 80 -11.03 15.32 -16.13
C GLU A 80 -10.85 14.16 -15.14
N ILE A 81 -11.96 13.52 -14.73
CA ILE A 81 -11.92 12.30 -13.93
C ILE A 81 -11.21 11.18 -14.68
N GLU A 82 -11.52 10.98 -15.96
CA GLU A 82 -10.91 9.92 -16.77
C GLU A 82 -9.42 10.19 -17.02
N GLU A 83 -9.03 11.40 -17.37
CA GLU A 83 -7.61 11.78 -17.55
C GLU A 83 -6.80 11.52 -16.27
N ARG A 84 -7.35 11.89 -15.10
CA ARG A 84 -6.72 11.63 -13.81
C ARG A 84 -6.65 10.14 -13.49
N ASN A 85 -7.70 9.37 -13.77
CA ASN A 85 -7.68 7.91 -13.61
C ASN A 85 -6.58 7.26 -14.46
N GLN A 86 -6.37 7.73 -15.69
CA GLN A 86 -5.29 7.23 -16.56
C GLN A 86 -3.91 7.55 -15.99
N ILE A 87 -3.70 8.77 -15.50
CA ILE A 87 -2.46 9.16 -14.81
C ILE A 87 -2.24 8.30 -13.56
N ARG A 88 -3.28 8.06 -12.75
CA ARG A 88 -3.18 7.19 -11.57
C ARG A 88 -2.76 5.78 -11.96
N ARG A 89 -3.43 5.16 -12.94
CA ARG A 89 -3.11 3.79 -13.41
C ARG A 89 -1.68 3.69 -13.91
N LYS A 90 -1.26 4.61 -14.80
CA LYS A 90 0.12 4.63 -15.32
C LYS A 90 1.16 4.77 -14.21
N THR A 91 0.88 5.62 -13.21
CA THR A 91 1.79 5.83 -12.08
C THR A 91 1.83 4.60 -11.17
N HIS A 92 0.69 3.96 -10.94
CA HIS A 92 0.56 2.72 -10.18
C HIS A 92 1.33 1.57 -10.85
N ASP A 93 1.12 1.33 -12.14
CA ASP A 93 1.81 0.29 -12.91
C ASP A 93 3.33 0.50 -12.85
N ARG A 94 3.78 1.75 -13.01
CA ARG A 94 5.21 2.07 -12.92
C ARG A 94 5.80 1.79 -11.54
N MET A 95 5.07 2.13 -10.48
CA MET A 95 5.47 1.83 -9.10
C MET A 95 5.61 0.32 -8.89
N VAL A 96 4.62 -0.46 -9.34
CA VAL A 96 4.64 -1.92 -9.25
C VAL A 96 5.83 -2.50 -10.03
N ASP A 97 6.12 -1.98 -11.22
CA ASP A 97 7.26 -2.41 -12.02
C ASP A 97 8.61 -2.16 -11.32
N ASP A 98 8.79 -0.98 -10.70
CA ASP A 98 10.01 -0.65 -9.97
C ASP A 98 10.17 -1.53 -8.72
N LEU A 99 9.09 -1.87 -8.02
CA LEU A 99 9.10 -2.81 -6.89
C LEU A 99 9.42 -4.25 -7.35
N ASN A 100 8.86 -4.69 -8.47
CA ASN A 100 9.17 -5.99 -9.06
C ASN A 100 10.63 -6.06 -9.53
N LEU A 101 11.16 -4.97 -10.08
CA LEU A 101 12.57 -4.86 -10.45
C LEU A 101 13.45 -4.99 -9.21
N LEU A 102 13.18 -4.23 -8.14
CA LEU A 102 13.89 -4.34 -6.87
C LEU A 102 13.87 -5.78 -6.33
N SER A 103 12.70 -6.42 -6.30
CA SER A 103 12.55 -7.81 -5.86
C SER A 103 13.44 -8.77 -6.66
N ARG A 104 13.50 -8.62 -7.99
CA ARG A 104 14.38 -9.44 -8.85
C ARG A 104 15.86 -9.22 -8.52
N GLN A 105 16.26 -7.99 -8.21
CA GLN A 105 17.64 -7.67 -7.83
C GLN A 105 18.03 -8.29 -6.49
N PHE A 106 17.12 -8.29 -5.51
CA PHE A 106 17.29 -9.02 -4.25
C PHE A 106 17.51 -10.52 -4.50
N GLN A 107 16.66 -11.14 -5.32
CA GLN A 107 16.78 -12.57 -5.68
C GLN A 107 18.10 -12.89 -6.37
N GLN A 108 18.53 -12.05 -7.33
CA GLN A 108 19.79 -12.25 -8.04
C GLN A 108 21.01 -12.22 -7.12
N LYS A 109 20.95 -11.44 -6.03
CA LYS A 109 22.02 -11.33 -5.04
C LYS A 109 21.89 -12.32 -3.88
N GLY A 110 20.88 -13.19 -3.88
CA GLY A 110 20.64 -14.14 -2.79
C GLY A 110 20.21 -13.48 -1.48
N VAL A 111 19.67 -12.26 -1.53
CA VAL A 111 19.13 -11.55 -0.36
C VAL A 111 17.65 -11.89 -0.20
N ASP A 112 17.17 -12.00 1.04
CA ASP A 112 15.76 -12.29 1.31
C ASP A 112 14.83 -11.27 0.63
N ASN A 113 13.87 -11.79 -0.15
CA ASN A 113 12.88 -10.98 -0.84
C ASN A 113 11.44 -11.35 -0.43
N SER A 114 11.28 -12.00 0.72
CA SER A 114 9.99 -12.43 1.25
C SER A 114 9.00 -11.27 1.34
N TRP A 115 9.50 -10.07 1.65
CA TRP A 115 8.76 -8.80 1.68
C TRP A 115 7.90 -8.57 0.44
N ARG A 116 8.30 -9.06 -0.74
CA ARG A 116 7.51 -8.88 -1.97
C ARG A 116 6.14 -9.52 -1.87
N ARG A 117 6.03 -10.67 -1.20
CA ARG A 117 4.75 -11.34 -0.95
C ARG A 117 3.92 -10.56 0.08
N ASP A 118 4.59 -9.97 1.07
CA ASP A 118 3.95 -9.20 2.14
C ASP A 118 3.37 -7.86 1.65
N LEU A 119 3.89 -7.31 0.55
CA LEU A 119 3.27 -6.16 -0.13
C LEU A 119 1.89 -6.48 -0.71
N GLY A 120 1.63 -7.74 -1.04
CA GLY A 120 0.44 -8.19 -1.74
C GLY A 120 0.73 -9.05 -2.96
N GLN A 121 -0.17 -9.99 -3.23
CA GLN A 121 -0.10 -10.90 -4.38
C GLN A 121 -0.65 -10.25 -5.66
N THR A 122 -1.51 -9.24 -5.53
CA THR A 122 -2.07 -8.51 -6.66
C THR A 122 -1.53 -7.08 -6.74
N ASN A 123 -1.52 -6.49 -7.94
CA ASN A 123 -1.13 -5.09 -8.14
C ASN A 123 -2.01 -4.14 -7.31
N GLU A 124 -3.29 -4.47 -7.14
CA GLU A 124 -4.21 -3.71 -6.30
C GLU A 124 -3.78 -3.71 -4.83
N GLN A 125 -3.41 -4.88 -4.29
CA GLN A 125 -2.93 -4.98 -2.91
C GLN A 125 -1.66 -4.17 -2.70
N ILE A 126 -0.74 -4.18 -3.67
CA ILE A 126 0.49 -3.36 -3.63
C ILE A 126 0.15 -1.87 -3.64
N GLY A 127 -0.85 -1.46 -4.44
CA GLY A 127 -1.38 -0.09 -4.43
C GLY A 127 -1.91 0.31 -3.06
N ARG A 128 -2.75 -0.54 -2.45
CA ARG A 128 -3.29 -0.34 -1.10
C ARG A 128 -2.21 -0.32 -0.03
N TRP A 129 -1.15 -1.11 -0.16
CA TRP A 129 0.00 -1.05 0.74
C TRP A 129 0.71 0.30 0.64
N ALA A 130 0.98 0.79 -0.58
CA ALA A 130 1.63 2.08 -0.80
C ALA A 130 0.81 3.27 -0.26
N GLU A 131 -0.52 3.18 -0.35
CA GLU A 131 -1.44 4.18 0.20
C GLU A 131 -1.39 4.29 1.74
N ARG A 132 -0.95 3.24 2.44
CA ARG A 132 -0.84 3.19 3.92
C ARG A 132 0.51 3.69 4.45
N LEU A 133 1.48 3.92 3.56
CA LEU A 133 2.74 4.54 3.95
C LEU A 133 2.48 6.02 4.19
N ASP A 134 3.15 6.64 5.14
CA ASP A 134 3.11 8.07 5.46
C ASP A 134 4.52 8.58 5.76
N ASN A 135 4.82 9.83 5.35
CA ASN A 135 6.12 10.47 5.60
C ASN A 135 7.36 9.65 5.16
N ILE A 136 7.35 9.13 3.92
CA ILE A 136 8.47 8.37 3.31
C ILE A 136 9.28 9.17 2.31
#